data_AF-S2XHC2-F1
#
_entry.id   AF-S2XHC2-F1
#
_cell.length_a   1.000
_cell.length_b   1.000
_cell.length_c   1.000
_cell.angle_alpha   90.00
_cell.angle_beta   90.00
_cell.angle_gamma   90.00
#
_symmetry.space_group_name_H-M   'P 1'
#
loop_
_entity.id
_entity.type
_entity.pdbx_description
1 polymer ?
#
loop_
_entity_poly.entity_id
_entity_poly.type
_entity_poly.pdbx_seq_one_letter_code
_entity_poly.pdbx_strand_id
1 'polypeptide(L)'
;MNIKSLAITYSLVFIVTLVLSFLQFPFGAILLIVFFTIILPSILWPLHAIYWSNDLNRIEKFLQKNRKKAVFAFPLALAHGNRQEVEESLQTILTKYKQPSMQQVYTTILDIFLGDYDAARISAEKIKKKSLRTYYLANIAAKRGDIEEVMPHIGSFEKPWMNHVMNSFIAHHEGNETLAKTEYQKAIDSSRGLQKYVVVHSHKHM
;
A
#
# COMPACT_ATOMS: atom_id res chain seq x y z
N MET A 1 -3.30 -14.92 -7.08
CA MET A 1 -3.97 -15.22 -8.36
C MET A 1 -5.11 -16.17 -8.02
N ASN A 2 -6.34 -15.90 -8.46
CA ASN A 2 -7.48 -16.77 -8.15
C ASN A 2 -7.33 -18.10 -8.93
N ILE A 3 -7.84 -19.22 -8.42
CA ILE A 3 -7.73 -20.56 -9.07
C ILE A 3 -8.19 -20.50 -10.52
N LYS A 4 -9.28 -19.76 -10.80
CA LYS A 4 -9.79 -19.52 -12.16
C LYS A 4 -8.78 -18.81 -13.07
N SER A 5 -8.10 -17.77 -12.58
CA SER A 5 -7.06 -17.10 -13.37
C SER A 5 -5.82 -17.98 -13.56
N LEU A 6 -5.49 -18.82 -12.58
CA LEU A 6 -4.40 -19.79 -12.69
C LEU A 6 -4.68 -20.82 -13.80
N ALA A 7 -5.90 -21.37 -13.80
CA ALA A 7 -6.35 -22.32 -14.81
C ALA A 7 -6.31 -21.69 -16.21
N ILE A 8 -6.82 -20.47 -16.38
CA ILE A 8 -6.78 -19.76 -17.68
C ILE A 8 -5.33 -19.55 -18.14
N THR A 9 -4.44 -19.07 -17.27
CA THR A 9 -3.03 -18.86 -17.63
C THR A 9 -2.36 -20.16 -18.03
N TYR A 10 -2.55 -21.25 -17.28
CA TYR A 10 -1.95 -22.54 -17.63
C TYR A 10 -2.52 -23.15 -18.90
N SER A 11 -3.83 -23.04 -19.13
CA SER A 11 -4.42 -23.45 -20.41
C SER A 11 -3.85 -22.65 -21.58
N LEU A 12 -3.64 -21.33 -21.41
CA LEU A 12 -3.04 -20.49 -22.44
C LEU A 12 -1.58 -20.89 -22.72
N VAL A 13 -0.78 -21.11 -21.67
CA VAL A 13 0.61 -21.60 -21.79
C VAL A 13 0.64 -22.93 -22.52
N PHE A 14 -0.25 -23.86 -22.17
CA PHE A 14 -0.32 -25.17 -22.80
C PHE A 14 -0.66 -25.06 -24.29
N ILE A 15 -1.68 -24.28 -24.65
CA ILE A 15 -2.08 -24.07 -26.06
C ILE A 15 -0.94 -23.43 -26.86
N VAL A 16 -0.32 -22.38 -26.34
CA VAL A 16 0.80 -21.69 -27.02
C VAL A 16 1.99 -22.63 -27.20
N THR A 17 2.33 -23.42 -26.17
CA THR A 17 3.42 -24.40 -26.23
C THR A 17 3.13 -25.50 -27.25
N LEU A 18 1.88 -25.98 -27.32
CA LEU A 18 1.46 -27.01 -28.27
C LEU A 18 1.52 -26.49 -29.71
N VAL A 19 1.04 -25.27 -29.96
CA VAL A 19 1.12 -24.63 -31.28
C VAL A 19 2.58 -24.40 -31.71
N LEU A 20 3.42 -23.88 -30.83
CA LEU A 20 4.83 -23.62 -31.16
C LEU A 20 5.63 -24.92 -31.37
N SER A 21 5.32 -25.95 -30.59
CA SER A 21 5.89 -27.30 -30.78
C SER A 21 5.44 -27.91 -32.12
N PHE A 22 4.17 -27.72 -32.49
CA PHE A 22 3.65 -28.16 -33.79
C PHE A 22 4.34 -27.45 -34.96
N LEU A 23 4.68 -26.17 -34.79
CA LEU A 23 5.48 -25.39 -35.74
C LEU A 23 6.99 -25.71 -35.70
N GLN A 24 7.40 -26.73 -34.93
CA GLN A 24 8.80 -27.18 -34.78
C GLN A 24 9.77 -26.09 -34.30
N PHE A 25 9.31 -25.15 -33.48
CA PHE A 25 10.20 -24.16 -32.86
C PHE A 25 11.20 -24.86 -31.91
N PRO A 26 12.45 -24.37 -31.83
CA PRO A 26 13.42 -24.91 -30.89
C PRO A 26 12.97 -24.65 -29.45
N PHE A 27 13.20 -25.62 -28.57
CA PHE A 27 12.73 -25.59 -27.19
C PHE A 27 13.09 -24.29 -26.44
N GLY A 28 14.32 -23.78 -26.63
CA GLY A 28 14.76 -22.51 -26.04
C GLY A 28 13.92 -21.30 -26.48
N ALA A 29 13.51 -21.25 -27.76
CA ALA A 29 12.66 -20.17 -28.27
C ALA A 29 11.25 -20.25 -27.69
N ILE A 30 10.70 -21.46 -27.54
CA ILE A 30 9.39 -21.66 -26.91
C ILE A 30 9.39 -21.12 -25.48
N LEU A 31 10.43 -21.44 -24.69
CA LEU A 31 10.57 -20.94 -23.32
C LEU A 31 10.62 -19.41 -23.27
N LEU A 32 11.41 -18.77 -24.14
CA LEU A 32 11.50 -17.31 -24.21
C LEU A 32 10.16 -16.68 -24.58
N ILE A 33 9.46 -17.22 -25.60
CA ILE A 33 8.17 -16.70 -26.04
C ILE A 33 7.15 -16.79 -24.90
N VAL A 34 7.01 -17.95 -24.26
CA VAL A 34 6.07 -18.14 -23.13
C VAL A 34 6.43 -17.21 -21.97
N PHE A 35 7.71 -17.06 -21.66
CA PHE A 35 8.18 -16.19 -20.59
C PHE A 35 7.81 -14.72 -20.84
N PHE A 36 8.16 -14.17 -22.01
CA PHE A 36 7.95 -12.76 -22.33
C PHE A 36 6.51 -12.39 -22.61
N THR A 37 5.70 -13.31 -23.15
CA THR A 37 4.31 -13.01 -23.55
C THR A 37 3.29 -13.32 -22.47
N ILE A 38 3.53 -14.32 -21.62
CA ILE A 38 2.54 -14.78 -20.63
C ILE A 38 3.03 -14.54 -19.20
N ILE A 39 4.19 -15.09 -18.84
CA ILE A 39 4.64 -15.09 -17.44
C ILE A 39 5.01 -13.67 -16.99
N LEU A 40 5.85 -12.99 -17.78
CA LEU A 40 6.38 -11.68 -17.43
C LEU A 40 5.25 -10.62 -17.28
N PRO A 41 4.30 -10.47 -18.23
CA PRO A 41 3.18 -9.55 -18.06
C PRO A 41 2.26 -9.90 -16.89
N SER A 42 2.07 -11.19 -16.61
CA SER A 42 1.24 -11.65 -15.48
C SER A 42 1.79 -11.23 -14.12
N ILE A 43 3.11 -11.03 -14.02
CA ILE A 43 3.80 -10.56 -12.80
C ILE A 43 3.94 -9.03 -12.81
N LEU A 44 4.36 -8.46 -13.95
CA LEU A 44 4.61 -7.02 -14.08
C LEU A 44 3.34 -6.18 -13.90
N TRP A 45 2.20 -6.63 -14.42
CA TRP A 45 0.96 -5.84 -14.32
C TRP A 45 0.53 -5.59 -12.86
N PRO A 46 0.42 -6.62 -11.98
CA PRO A 46 0.19 -6.40 -10.55
C PRO A 46 1.24 -5.52 -9.86
N LEU A 47 2.52 -5.72 -10.16
CA LEU A 47 3.60 -4.94 -9.54
C LEU A 47 3.51 -3.47 -9.93
N HIS A 48 3.22 -3.19 -11.21
CA HIS A 48 3.01 -1.84 -11.68
C HIS A 48 1.83 -1.17 -10.97
N ALA A 49 0.70 -1.87 -10.81
CA ALA A 49 -0.44 -1.34 -10.06
C ALA A 49 -0.09 -1.05 -8.58
N ILE A 50 0.67 -1.94 -7.92
CA ILE A 50 1.01 -1.81 -6.50
C ILE A 50 2.07 -0.73 -6.24
N TYR A 51 3.06 -0.58 -7.11
CA TYR A 51 4.25 0.23 -6.82
C TYR A 51 4.40 1.50 -7.67
N TRP A 52 3.94 1.50 -8.92
CA TRP A 52 4.27 2.57 -9.88
C TRP A 52 3.08 3.33 -10.47
N SER A 53 1.87 2.79 -10.39
CA SER A 53 0.69 3.42 -10.99
C SER A 53 0.42 4.80 -10.39
N ASN A 54 0.16 5.79 -11.24
CA ASN A 54 -0.35 7.11 -10.84
C ASN A 54 -1.86 7.24 -10.96
N ASP A 55 -2.48 6.34 -11.72
CA ASP A 55 -3.90 6.36 -12.04
C ASP A 55 -4.69 5.66 -10.94
N LEU A 56 -5.46 6.45 -10.18
CA LEU A 56 -6.30 5.96 -9.08
C LEU A 56 -7.33 4.95 -9.55
N ASN A 57 -7.93 5.15 -10.73
CA ASN A 57 -8.93 4.21 -11.28
C ASN A 57 -8.30 2.85 -11.60
N ARG A 58 -7.05 2.83 -12.09
CA ARG A 58 -6.32 1.56 -12.31
C ARG A 58 -5.99 0.87 -11.00
N ILE A 59 -5.55 1.63 -9.99
CA ILE A 59 -5.25 1.08 -8.67
C ILE A 59 -6.53 0.50 -8.05
N GLU A 60 -7.64 1.24 -8.11
CA GLU A 60 -8.92 0.78 -7.60
C GLU A 60 -9.42 -0.47 -8.31
N LYS A 61 -9.42 -0.51 -9.65
CA LYS A 61 -9.79 -1.72 -10.40
C LYS A 61 -8.94 -2.93 -9.99
N PHE A 62 -7.63 -2.72 -9.79
CA PHE A 62 -6.75 -3.76 -9.27
C PHE A 62 -7.17 -4.22 -7.87
N LEU A 63 -7.45 -3.29 -6.95
CA LEU A 63 -7.88 -3.58 -5.60
C LEU A 63 -9.22 -4.33 -5.59
N GLN A 64 -10.22 -3.85 -6.32
CA GLN A 64 -11.52 -4.51 -6.46
C GLN A 64 -11.38 -5.94 -6.97
N LYS A 65 -10.56 -6.17 -8.00
CA LYS A 65 -10.26 -7.51 -8.53
C LYS A 65 -9.59 -8.42 -7.50
N ASN A 66 -8.84 -7.85 -6.56
CA ASN A 66 -8.08 -8.59 -5.55
C ASN A 66 -8.64 -8.45 -4.12
N ARG A 67 -9.86 -7.92 -3.94
CA ARG A 67 -10.48 -7.62 -2.63
C ARG A 67 -10.54 -8.80 -1.64
N LYS A 68 -10.50 -10.03 -2.15
CA LYS A 68 -10.45 -11.26 -1.32
C LYS A 68 -9.17 -11.38 -0.48
N LYS A 69 -8.10 -10.65 -0.85
CA LYS A 69 -6.88 -10.54 -0.03
C LYS A 69 -7.09 -9.41 0.97
N ALA A 70 -7.01 -9.71 2.27
CA ALA A 70 -7.34 -8.73 3.31
C ALA A 70 -6.51 -7.44 3.20
N VAL A 71 -5.22 -7.54 2.84
CA VAL A 71 -4.33 -6.37 2.62
C VAL A 71 -4.81 -5.42 1.52
N PHE A 72 -5.66 -5.86 0.59
CA PHE A 72 -6.25 -5.03 -0.45
C PHE A 72 -7.69 -4.61 -0.14
N ALA A 73 -8.35 -5.27 0.81
CA ALA A 73 -9.65 -4.87 1.31
C ALA A 73 -9.55 -3.58 2.13
N PHE A 74 -8.51 -3.43 2.97
CA PHE A 74 -8.32 -2.24 3.80
C PHE A 74 -8.27 -0.91 3.00
N PRO A 75 -7.46 -0.79 1.93
CA PRO A 75 -7.47 0.43 1.13
C PRO A 75 -8.83 0.72 0.49
N LEU A 76 -9.59 -0.31 0.08
CA LEU A 76 -10.96 -0.11 -0.42
C LEU A 76 -11.91 0.37 0.67
N ALA A 77 -11.80 -0.17 1.88
CA ALA A 77 -12.58 0.27 3.03
C ALA A 77 -12.26 1.74 3.38
N LEU A 78 -10.99 2.15 3.31
CA LEU A 78 -10.63 3.57 3.50
C LEU A 78 -11.32 4.49 2.49
N ALA A 79 -11.43 4.06 1.23
CA ALA A 79 -11.96 4.89 0.16
C ALA A 79 -13.50 5.05 0.21
N HIS A 80 -14.18 3.93 0.46
CA HIS A 80 -15.63 3.78 0.25
C HIS A 80 -16.40 3.37 1.49
N GLY A 81 -15.71 2.88 2.52
CA GLY A 81 -16.33 2.36 3.72
C GLY A 81 -16.50 3.40 4.81
N ASN A 82 -17.30 3.04 5.81
CA ASN A 82 -17.43 3.78 7.05
C ASN A 82 -16.34 3.40 8.06
N ARG A 83 -16.31 4.07 9.23
CA ARG A 83 -15.30 3.83 10.27
C ARG A 83 -15.24 2.36 10.72
N GLN A 84 -16.40 1.73 10.91
CA GLN A 84 -16.49 0.33 11.33
C GLN A 84 -15.93 -0.61 10.26
N GLU A 85 -16.26 -0.40 8.98
CA GLU A 85 -15.75 -1.24 7.89
C GLU A 85 -14.22 -1.13 7.73
N VAL A 86 -13.65 0.06 7.98
CA VAL A 86 -12.20 0.24 8.02
C VAL A 86 -11.59 -0.56 9.17
N GLU A 87 -12.15 -0.47 10.37
CA GLU A 87 -11.70 -1.23 11.54
C GLU A 87 -11.75 -2.74 11.30
N GLU A 88 -12.90 -3.26 10.84
CA GLU A 88 -13.10 -4.67 10.53
C GLU A 88 -12.10 -5.18 9.48
N SER A 89 -11.78 -4.35 8.48
CA SER A 89 -10.80 -4.69 7.46
C SER A 89 -9.38 -4.85 8.04
N LEU A 90 -8.99 -3.99 8.99
CA LEU A 90 -7.71 -4.07 9.70
C LEU A 90 -7.67 -5.29 10.63
N GLN A 91 -8.73 -5.53 11.40
CA GLN A 91 -8.85 -6.72 12.24
C GLN A 91 -8.79 -8.02 11.41
N THR A 92 -9.39 -8.03 10.22
CA THR A 92 -9.31 -9.16 9.29
C THR A 92 -7.86 -9.41 8.83
N ILE A 93 -7.07 -8.35 8.57
CA ILE A 93 -5.64 -8.49 8.25
C ILE A 93 -4.89 -9.12 9.43
N LEU A 94 -5.10 -8.63 10.65
CA LEU A 94 -4.45 -9.14 11.86
C LEU A 94 -4.88 -10.58 12.19
N THR A 95 -6.10 -10.95 11.85
CA THR A 95 -6.58 -12.33 12.00
C THR A 95 -5.91 -13.26 10.99
N LYS A 96 -5.79 -12.83 9.73
CA LYS A 96 -5.29 -13.65 8.63
C LYS A 96 -3.76 -13.77 8.59
N TYR A 97 -3.02 -12.72 8.94
CA TYR A 97 -1.57 -12.66 8.78
C TYR A 97 -0.84 -12.65 10.11
N LYS A 98 -0.43 -13.82 10.63
CA LYS A 98 0.23 -13.95 11.94
C LYS A 98 1.73 -13.60 11.96
N GLN A 99 2.32 -13.30 10.82
CA GLN A 99 3.73 -12.95 10.71
C GLN A 99 4.05 -11.66 11.50
N PRO A 100 5.11 -11.63 12.34
CA PRO A 100 5.38 -10.52 13.25
C PRO A 100 5.49 -9.16 12.56
N SER A 101 6.12 -9.10 11.38
CA SER A 101 6.26 -7.86 10.62
C SER A 101 4.93 -7.23 10.22
N MET A 102 3.93 -8.05 9.85
CA MET A 102 2.59 -7.56 9.53
C MET A 102 1.82 -7.19 10.78
N GLN A 103 1.91 -8.01 11.83
CA GLN A 103 1.24 -7.73 13.10
C GLN A 103 1.68 -6.37 13.63
N GLN A 104 2.98 -6.14 13.76
CA GLN A 104 3.52 -4.86 14.25
C GLN A 104 3.02 -3.66 13.45
N VAL A 105 3.07 -3.73 12.12
CA VAL A 105 2.63 -2.62 11.26
C VAL A 105 1.12 -2.41 11.32
N TYR A 106 0.31 -3.46 11.17
CA TYR A 106 -1.14 -3.31 11.09
C TYR A 106 -1.80 -3.09 12.45
N THR A 107 -1.21 -3.56 13.55
CA THR A 107 -1.65 -3.17 14.90
C THR A 107 -1.37 -1.69 15.11
N THR A 108 -0.18 -1.20 14.75
CA THR A 108 0.13 0.24 14.79
C THR A 108 -0.89 1.06 13.99
N ILE A 109 -1.24 0.64 12.76
CA ILE A 109 -2.23 1.34 11.93
C ILE A 109 -3.61 1.33 12.59
N LEU A 110 -4.02 0.21 13.17
CA LEU A 110 -5.30 0.08 13.87
C LEU A 110 -5.36 1.00 15.10
N ASP A 111 -4.33 0.99 15.93
CA ASP A 111 -4.25 1.82 17.13
C ASP A 111 -4.28 3.32 16.77
N ILE A 112 -3.54 3.73 15.72
CA ILE A 112 -3.61 5.09 15.16
C ILE A 112 -5.02 5.45 14.70
N PHE A 113 -5.69 4.52 14.00
CA PHE A 113 -7.04 4.74 13.49
C PHE A 113 -8.08 4.87 14.60
N LEU A 114 -7.90 4.11 15.69
CA LEU A 114 -8.74 4.19 16.89
C LEU A 114 -8.44 5.43 17.75
N GLY A 115 -7.29 6.07 17.55
CA GLY A 115 -6.83 7.22 18.33
C GLY A 115 -6.11 6.83 19.62
N ASP A 116 -5.77 5.55 19.81
CA ASP A 116 -4.97 5.07 20.94
C ASP A 116 -3.48 5.21 20.64
N TYR A 117 -2.97 6.43 20.80
CA TYR A 117 -1.60 6.77 20.43
C TYR A 117 -0.55 6.11 21.34
N ASP A 118 -0.91 5.77 22.58
CA ASP A 118 -0.01 5.08 23.51
C ASP A 118 0.15 3.61 23.10
N ALA A 119 -0.95 2.91 22.79
CA ALA A 119 -0.90 1.57 22.22
C ALA A 119 -0.18 1.57 20.86
N ALA A 120 -0.47 2.55 20.01
CA ALA A 120 0.18 2.69 18.72
C ALA A 120 1.70 2.82 18.84
N ARG A 121 2.19 3.59 19.82
CA ARG A 121 3.63 3.76 20.06
C ARG A 121 4.29 2.44 20.47
N ILE A 122 3.68 1.70 21.40
CA ILE A 122 4.17 0.37 21.84
C ILE A 122 4.25 -0.61 20.65
N SER A 123 3.24 -0.59 19.79
CA SER A 123 3.19 -1.40 18.56
C SER A 123 4.26 -0.97 17.56
N ALA A 124 4.43 0.33 17.36
CA ALA A 124 5.37 0.91 16.40
C ALA A 124 6.82 0.63 16.77
N GLU A 125 7.18 0.71 18.06
CA GLU A 125 8.54 0.45 18.54
C GLU A 125 9.04 -0.96 18.16
N LYS A 126 8.12 -1.93 18.08
CA LYS A 126 8.41 -3.31 17.70
C LYS A 126 8.69 -3.48 16.20
N ILE A 127 8.36 -2.51 15.35
CA ILE A 127 8.60 -2.57 13.89
C ILE A 127 10.11 -2.72 13.63
N LYS A 128 10.48 -3.82 12.97
CA LYS A 128 11.90 -4.14 12.70
C LYS A 128 12.58 -3.18 11.73
N LYS A 129 11.88 -2.75 10.67
CA LYS A 129 12.47 -1.86 9.65
C LYS A 129 12.57 -0.44 10.21
N LYS A 130 13.80 0.02 10.48
CA LYS A 130 14.07 1.34 11.10
C LYS A 130 13.34 2.49 10.39
N SER A 131 13.44 2.60 9.06
CA SER A 131 12.79 3.69 8.33
C SER A 131 11.27 3.71 8.48
N LEU A 132 10.65 2.52 8.53
CA LEU A 132 9.20 2.40 8.72
C LEU A 132 8.79 2.71 10.16
N ARG A 133 9.57 2.23 11.15
CA ARG A 133 9.37 2.54 12.56
C ARG A 133 9.43 4.05 12.82
N THR A 134 10.48 4.71 12.33
CA THR A 134 10.65 6.16 12.49
C THR A 134 9.48 6.93 11.87
N TYR A 135 9.00 6.51 10.69
CA TYR A 135 7.82 7.12 10.08
C TYR A 135 6.56 6.98 10.94
N TYR A 136 6.26 5.77 11.44
CA TYR A 136 5.06 5.58 12.27
C TYR A 136 5.15 6.30 13.62
N LEU A 137 6.31 6.31 14.27
CA LEU A 137 6.50 7.07 15.51
C LEU A 137 6.29 8.57 15.29
N ALA A 138 6.84 9.12 14.22
CA ALA A 138 6.60 10.52 13.85
C ALA A 138 5.12 10.79 13.50
N ASN A 139 4.46 9.85 12.82
CA ASN A 139 3.03 9.97 12.51
C ASN A 139 2.16 9.97 13.77
N ILE A 140 2.49 9.13 14.76
CA ILE A 140 1.82 9.07 16.06
C ILE A 140 2.02 10.38 16.82
N ALA A 141 3.26 10.87 16.92
CA ALA A 141 3.57 12.14 17.56
C ALA A 141 2.84 13.32 16.90
N ALA A 142 2.88 13.39 15.57
CA ALA A 142 2.17 14.42 14.80
C ALA A 142 0.66 14.42 15.06
N LYS A 143 0.04 13.23 15.13
CA LYS A 143 -1.39 13.08 15.43
C LYS A 143 -1.76 13.38 16.88
N ARG A 144 -0.81 13.22 17.81
CA ARG A 144 -0.96 13.62 19.21
C ARG A 144 -0.77 15.13 19.42
N GLY A 145 -0.23 15.85 18.42
CA GLY A 145 0.09 17.27 18.49
C GLY A 145 1.53 17.57 18.91
N ASP A 146 2.36 16.55 19.11
CA ASP A 146 3.74 16.71 19.60
C ASP A 146 4.70 16.96 18.44
N ILE A 147 4.56 18.12 17.81
CA ILE A 147 5.36 18.50 16.64
C ILE A 147 6.86 18.55 16.95
N GLU A 148 7.24 18.84 18.20
CA GLU A 148 8.63 18.84 18.65
C GLU A 148 9.31 17.47 18.47
N GLU A 149 8.58 16.36 18.65
CA GLU A 149 9.10 15.01 18.39
C GLU A 149 9.24 14.71 16.89
N VAL A 150 8.50 15.42 16.03
CA VAL A 150 8.48 15.21 14.57
C VAL A 150 9.59 15.99 13.87
N MET A 151 9.85 17.21 14.30
CA MET A 151 10.79 18.15 13.65
C MET A 151 12.18 17.56 13.35
N PRO A 152 12.84 16.82 14.26
CA PRO A 152 14.17 16.25 13.99
C PRO A 152 14.20 15.22 12.86
N HIS A 153 13.03 14.71 12.45
CA HIS A 153 12.90 13.67 11.44
C HIS A 153 12.50 14.21 10.06
N ILE A 154 12.10 15.48 9.95
CA ILE A 154 11.76 16.10 8.67
C ILE A 154 12.97 16.09 7.72
N GLY A 155 12.73 15.72 6.47
CA GLY A 155 13.75 15.54 5.45
C GLY A 155 14.48 14.19 5.51
N SER A 156 14.33 13.44 6.60
CA SER A 156 15.04 12.15 6.79
C SER A 156 14.23 10.93 6.36
N PHE A 157 12.94 11.08 6.04
CA PHE A 157 12.11 9.95 5.65
C PHE A 157 12.49 9.41 4.26
N GLU A 158 12.53 8.08 4.15
CA GLU A 158 12.96 7.35 2.95
C GLU A 158 12.15 7.70 1.69
N LYS A 159 10.87 8.08 1.85
CA LYS A 159 9.97 8.40 0.73
C LYS A 159 9.57 9.87 0.77
N PRO A 160 9.64 10.61 -0.36
CA PRO A 160 9.27 12.02 -0.39
C PRO A 160 7.87 12.32 0.15
N TRP A 161 6.89 11.49 -0.19
CA TRP A 161 5.50 11.67 0.27
C TRP A 161 5.39 11.65 1.81
N MET A 162 6.25 10.91 2.52
CA MET A 162 6.23 10.85 3.98
C MET A 162 6.60 12.22 4.59
N ASN A 163 7.62 12.88 4.03
CA ASN A 163 8.01 14.23 4.47
C ASN A 163 6.87 15.22 4.24
N HIS A 164 6.22 15.17 3.09
CA HIS A 164 5.09 16.04 2.77
C HIS A 164 3.87 15.80 3.68
N VAL A 165 3.57 14.54 4.05
CA VAL A 165 2.53 14.25 5.06
C VAL A 165 2.90 14.87 6.41
N MET A 166 4.15 14.73 6.87
CA MET A 166 4.57 15.32 8.15
C MET A 166 4.53 16.85 8.11
N ASN A 167 5.01 17.48 7.03
CA ASN A 167 4.91 18.94 6.87
C ASN A 167 3.45 19.42 6.86
N SER A 168 2.53 18.63 6.29
CA SER A 168 1.10 18.94 6.35
C SER A 168 0.57 18.96 7.79
N PHE A 169 1.01 18.05 8.65
CA PHE A 169 0.62 18.05 10.06
C PHE A 169 1.21 19.23 10.83
N ILE A 170 2.48 19.54 10.59
CA ILE A 170 3.15 20.70 11.20
C ILE A 170 2.42 21.99 10.84
N ALA A 171 2.15 22.20 9.55
CA ALA A 171 1.44 23.38 9.09
C ALA A 171 0.02 23.48 9.66
N HIS A 172 -0.69 22.36 9.79
CA HIS A 172 -2.01 22.33 10.42
C HIS A 172 -1.94 22.71 11.91
N HIS A 173 -0.97 22.17 12.63
CA HIS A 173 -0.72 22.51 14.03
C HIS A 173 -0.38 24.01 14.23
N GLU A 174 0.34 24.61 13.28
CA GLU A 174 0.64 26.05 13.26
C GLU A 174 -0.55 26.94 12.83
N GLY A 175 -1.71 26.34 12.50
CA GLY A 175 -2.89 27.05 12.01
C GLY A 175 -2.79 27.50 10.55
N ASN A 176 -1.78 27.04 9.82
CA ASN A 176 -1.58 27.37 8.40
C ASN A 176 -2.25 26.33 7.48
N GLU A 177 -3.58 26.38 7.42
CA GLU A 177 -4.40 25.46 6.62
C GLU A 177 -4.05 25.45 5.13
N THR A 178 -3.62 26.59 4.58
CA THR A 178 -3.26 26.69 3.15
C THR A 178 -1.99 25.90 2.87
N LEU A 179 -0.98 26.04 3.73
CA LEU A 179 0.26 25.27 3.62
C LEU A 179 0.02 23.79 3.90
N ALA A 180 -0.82 23.46 4.89
CA ALA A 180 -1.19 22.08 5.20
C ALA A 180 -1.77 21.37 3.97
N LYS A 181 -2.77 21.96 3.32
CA LYS A 181 -3.37 21.43 2.09
C LYS A 181 -2.36 21.33 0.95
N THR A 182 -1.48 22.32 0.81
CA THR A 182 -0.45 22.33 -0.24
C THR A 182 0.56 21.19 -0.04
N GLU A 183 1.05 20.99 1.18
CA GLU A 183 1.96 19.89 1.50
C GLU A 183 1.27 18.53 1.35
N TYR A 184 0.01 18.40 1.77
CA TYR A 184 -0.74 17.17 1.55
C TYR A 184 -0.90 16.84 0.06
N GLN A 185 -1.17 17.84 -0.77
CA GLN A 185 -1.22 17.67 -2.22
C GLN A 185 0.14 17.20 -2.78
N LYS A 186 1.25 17.75 -2.31
CA LYS A 186 2.60 17.25 -2.66
C LYS A 186 2.83 15.81 -2.22
N ALA A 187 2.25 15.37 -1.10
CA ALA A 187 2.29 13.96 -0.69
C ALA A 187 1.53 13.05 -1.67
N ILE A 188 0.36 13.48 -2.15
CA ILE A 188 -0.41 12.78 -3.20
C ILE A 188 0.39 12.73 -4.51
N ASP A 189 1.04 13.82 -4.88
CA ASP A 189 1.77 13.94 -6.15
C ASP A 189 3.11 13.20 -6.15
N SER A 190 3.70 12.98 -4.98
CA SER A 190 4.96 12.23 -4.81
C SER A 190 4.76 10.76 -4.41
N SER A 191 3.52 10.33 -4.14
CA SER A 191 3.19 8.92 -3.89
C SER A 191 2.83 8.18 -5.20
N ARG A 192 2.96 6.85 -5.19
CA ARG A 192 2.65 5.97 -6.33
C ARG A 192 1.97 4.69 -5.85
N GLY A 193 1.28 4.02 -6.76
CA GLY A 193 0.66 2.73 -6.58
C GLY A 193 -0.31 2.69 -5.39
N LEU A 194 -0.26 1.59 -4.65
CA LEU A 194 -1.12 1.37 -3.49
C LEU A 194 -0.97 2.46 -2.42
N GLN A 195 0.25 2.94 -2.23
CA GLN A 195 0.51 4.00 -1.25
C GLN A 195 -0.21 5.30 -1.62
N LYS A 196 -0.23 5.66 -2.91
CA LYS A 196 -0.99 6.84 -3.37
C LYS A 196 -2.47 6.72 -3.04
N TYR A 197 -3.04 5.54 -3.27
CA TYR A 197 -4.45 5.28 -2.95
C TYR A 197 -4.73 5.46 -1.44
N VAL A 198 -3.87 4.91 -0.58
CA VAL A 198 -3.99 5.09 0.87
C VAL A 198 -3.84 6.56 1.27
N VAL A 199 -2.86 7.29 0.73
CA VAL A 199 -2.65 8.71 1.03
C VAL A 199 -3.86 9.55 0.59
N VAL A 200 -4.41 9.32 -0.61
CA VAL A 200 -5.58 10.08 -1.07
C VAL A 200 -6.81 9.87 -0.17
N HIS A 201 -7.00 8.66 0.33
CA HIS A 201 -8.21 8.30 1.07
C HIS A 201 -8.07 8.38 2.60
N SER A 202 -6.86 8.49 3.14
CA SER A 202 -6.66 8.60 4.58
C SER A 202 -7.14 9.94 5.14
N HIS A 203 -7.07 11.03 4.38
CA HIS A 203 -7.50 12.37 4.82
C HIS A 203 -8.93 12.41 5.38
N LYS A 204 -9.84 11.60 4.83
CA LYS A 204 -11.24 11.53 5.27
C LYS A 204 -11.41 11.04 6.72
N HIS A 205 -10.42 10.33 7.22
CA HIS A 205 -10.41 9.68 8.53
C HIS A 205 -9.34 10.28 9.45
N MET A 206 -8.75 11.42 9.06
CA MET A 206 -7.74 12.13 9.84
C MET A 206 -8.39 13.11 10.81
#